data_AF-A0A318PVR4-F1
#
_entry.id   AF-A0A318PVR4-F1
#
_cell.length_a   1.000
_cell.length_b   1.000
_cell.length_c   1.000
_cell.angle_alpha   90.00
_cell.angle_beta   90.00
_cell.angle_gamma   90.00
#
_symmetry.space_group_name_H-M   'P 1'
#
loop_
_entity.id
_entity.type
_entity.pdbx_description
1 polymer ?
#
loop_
_entity_poly.entity_id
_entity_poly.type
_entity_poly.pdbx_seq_one_letter_code
_entity_poly.pdbx_strand_id
1 'polypeptide(L)' 'MIPLPFTLRIWLAAGVTDMRLGMPGLALKVQEALCRDPFAGDVYAFRFHEEWIASRAVSECAC' A
#
# COMPACT_ATOMS: atom_id res chain seq x y z
N MET A 1 -13.95 -4.37 18.73
CA MET A 1 -13.13 -5.49 18.23
C MET A 1 -13.58 -5.76 16.80
N ILE A 2 -12.70 -5.61 15.81
CA ILE A 2 -13.03 -5.94 14.42
C ILE A 2 -12.80 -7.45 14.24
N PRO A 3 -13.83 -8.25 13.93
CA PRO A 3 -13.64 -9.67 13.65
C PRO A 3 -12.91 -9.82 12.31
N LEU A 4 -11.76 -10.50 12.33
CA LEU A 4 -10.99 -10.81 11.13
C LEU A 4 -11.34 -12.23 10.66
N PRO A 5 -11.77 -12.44 9.41
CA PRO A 5 -11.95 -13.78 8.88
C PRO A 5 -10.60 -14.49 8.76
N PHE A 6 -10.55 -15.81 8.99
CA PHE A 6 -9.31 -16.61 8.94
C PHE A 6 -8.63 -16.64 7.56
N THR A 7 -9.35 -16.24 6.50
CA THR A 7 -8.84 -16.14 5.13
C THR A 7 -8.30 -14.76 4.78
N LEU A 8 -8.29 -13.81 5.73
CA LEU A 8 -7.84 -12.45 5.49
C LEU A 8 -6.33 -12.41 5.28
N ARG A 9 -5.89 -11.86 4.15
CA ARG A 9 -4.46 -11.62 3.89
C ARG A 9 -4.13 -10.16 4.19
N ILE A 10 -3.03 -9.98 4.92
CA ILE A 10 -2.50 -8.67 5.28
C ILE A 10 -1.27 -8.42 4.42
N TRP A 11 -1.28 -7.29 3.71
CA TRP A 11 -0.19 -6.86 2.85
C TRP A 11 0.44 -5.61 3.44
N LEU A 12 1.77 -5.59 3.51
CA LEU A 12 2.53 -4.42 3.93
C LEU A 12 3.13 -3.75 2.70
N ALA A 13 2.59 -2.59 2.32
CA ALA A 13 3.22 -1.72 1.33
C ALA A 13 4.34 -0.93 2.04
N ALA A 14 5.55 -1.46 1.99
CA ALA A 14 6.73 -0.91 2.68
C ALA A 14 7.32 0.35 2.01
N GLY A 15 6.78 0.77 0.85
CA GLY A 15 7.22 1.97 0.15
C GLY A 15 6.64 3.27 0.73
N VAL A 16 7.31 4.39 0.48
CA VAL A 16 6.81 5.73 0.82
C VAL A 16 5.51 5.97 0.07
N THR A 17 4.41 6.01 0.82
CA THR A 17 3.07 6.22 0.27
C THR A 17 2.52 7.52 0.83
N ASP A 18 2.25 8.48 -0.05
CA ASP A 18 1.55 9.69 0.33
C ASP A 18 0.07 9.35 0.56
N MET A 19 -0.34 9.34 1.83
CA MET A 19 -1.73 9.09 2.23
C MET A 19 -2.69 10.21 1.80
N ARG A 20 -2.18 11.38 1.35
CA ARG A 20 -3.01 12.50 0.85
C ARG A 20 -3.67 12.21 -0.50
N LEU A 21 -3.22 11.19 -1.22
CA LEU A 21 -3.89 10.73 -2.45
C LEU A 21 -5.30 10.16 -2.20
N GLY A 22 -5.61 9.80 -0.95
CA GLY A 22 -6.88 9.17 -0.59
C GLY A 22 -7.05 7.77 -1.19
N MET A 23 -8.24 7.19 -1.00
CA MET A 23 -8.56 5.84 -1.46
C MET A 23 -8.28 5.55 -2.95
N PRO A 24 -8.62 6.42 -3.92
CA PRO A 24 -8.38 6.11 -5.33
C PRO A 24 -6.90 5.99 -5.68
N GLY A 25 -6.03 6.85 -5.13
CA GLY A 25 -4.59 6.74 -5.39
C GLY A 25 -3.93 5.59 -4.62
N LEU A 26 -4.43 5.24 -3.42
CA LEU A 26 -3.99 4.04 -2.72
C LEU A 26 -4.38 2.76 -3.49
N ALA A 27 -5.59 2.70 -4.04
CA ALA A 27 -6.04 1.59 -4.88
C ALA A 27 -5.20 1.45 -6.16
N LEU A 28 -4.75 2.56 -6.76
CA LEU A 28 -3.82 2.54 -7.88
C LEU A 28 -2.46 1.97 -7.47
N LYS A 29 -1.93 2.34 -6.30
CA LYS A 29 -0.68 1.78 -5.77
C LYS A 29 -0.76 0.27 -5.54
N VAL A 30 -1.90 -0.24 -5.06
CA VAL A 30 -2.10 -1.68 -4.92
C VAL A 30 -2.11 -2.39 -6.27
N GLN A 31 -2.74 -1.79 -7.28
CA GLN A 31 -2.79 -2.36 -8.63
C GLN A 31 -1.43 -2.30 -9.33
N GLU A 32 -0.76 -1.15 -9.31
CA GLU A 32 0.48 -0.95 -10.06
C GLU A 32 1.73 -1.47 -9.34
N ALA A 33 1.83 -1.26 -8.02
CA ALA A 33 3.03 -1.62 -7.26
C ALA A 33 2.95 -3.02 -6.63
N LEU A 34 1.74 -3.46 -6.23
CA LEU A 34 1.54 -4.80 -5.67
C LEU A 34 0.93 -5.80 -6.68
N CYS A 35 0.57 -5.35 -7.89
CA CYS A 35 -0.06 -6.18 -8.92
C CYS A 35 -1.26 -6.99 -8.38
N ARG A 36 -2.08 -6.33 -7.55
CA ARG A 36 -3.17 -6.96 -6.79
C ARG A 36 -4.47 -6.21 -6.95
N ASP A 37 -5.56 -6.92 -6.71
CA ASP A 37 -6.90 -6.34 -6.68
C ASP A 37 -7.14 -5.63 -5.33
N PRO A 38 -7.40 -4.31 -5.32
CA PRO A 38 -7.63 -3.54 -4.09
C PRO A 38 -9.01 -3.77 -3.48
N PHE A 39 -9.94 -4.41 -4.19
CA PHE A 39 -11.32 -4.66 -3.79
C PHE A 39 -11.60 -6.12 -3.40
N ALA A 40 -10.58 -6.98 -3.42
CA ALA A 40 -10.69 -8.40 -3.08
C ALA A 40 -10.98 -8.72 -1.60
N GLY A 41 -11.12 -7.69 -0.75
CA GLY A 41 -11.33 -7.86 0.70
C GLY A 41 -10.06 -8.14 1.50
N ASP A 42 -8.88 -7.95 0.88
CA ASP A 42 -7.58 -7.99 1.55
C ASP A 42 -7.30 -6.67 2.29
N VAL A 43 -6.48 -6.71 3.34
CA VAL A 43 -6.09 -5.52 4.12
C VAL A 43 -4.70 -5.07 3.71
N TYR A 44 -4.59 -3.79 3.36
CA TYR A 44 -3.33 -3.16 2.97
C TYR A 44 -2.89 -2.14 4.04
N ALA A 45 -1.71 -2.37 4.62
CA ALA A 45 -1.06 -1.46 5.53
C ALA A 45 0.00 -0.65 4.77
N PHE A 46 -0.16 0.67 4.76
CA PHE A 46 0.82 1.60 4.18
C PHE A 46 1.59 2.30 5.30
N ARG A 47 2.89 2.48 5.10
CA ARG A 47 3.69 3.30 6.03
C ARG A 47 3.83 4.72 5.50
N PHE A 48 3.62 5.67 6.40
CA PHE A 48 3.97 7.07 6.20
C PHE A 48 5.36 7.30 6.80
N HIS A 49 6.25 7.94 6.05
CA HIS A 49 7.59 8.30 6.53
C HIS A 49 7.75 9.82 6.48
N GLU A 50 7.87 10.45 7.63
CA GLU A 50 7.97 11.91 7.78
C GLU A 50 9.40 12.45 7.57
N GLU A 51 10.40 11.57 7.57
CA GLU A 51 11.83 11.93 7.42
C GLU A 51 12.33 12.01 5.95
N TRP A 52 11.51 11.67 4.94
CA TRP A 52 11.99 11.40 3.57
C TRP A 52 11.92 12.56 2.54
N ILE A 53 11.83 13.83 2.96
CA ILE A 53 11.81 14.97 1.99
C ILE A 53 13.11 15.06 1.14
N ALA A 54 14.21 14.38 1.51
CA ALA A 54 15.51 14.59 0.87
C ALA A 54 16.00 13.48 -0.09
N SER A 55 15.33 12.33 -0.20
CA SER A 55 15.93 11.20 -0.92
C SER A 55 15.06 10.75 -2.08
N ARG A 56 15.72 10.53 -3.22
CA ARG A 56 15.16 10.25 -4.53
C ARG A 56 15.68 8.88 -4.94
N ALA A 57 14.80 7.87 -4.97
CA ALA A 57 14.95 6.56 -5.64
C ALA A 57 13.70 5.76 -5.24
N VAL A 58 12.77 5.35 -6.10
CA VAL A 58 12.94 4.45 -7.25
C VAL A 58 13.75 3.19 -6.87
N SER A 59 13.15 2.38 -6.01
CA SER A 59 13.42 0.95 -5.79
C SER A 59 12.16 0.45 -5.06
N GLU A 60 11.20 -0.26 -5.64
CA GLU A 60 11.22 -1.28 -6.67
C GLU A 60 9.93 -1.15 -7.51
N CYS A 61 10.07 -0.78 -8.79
CA CYS A 61 9.17 -1.36 -9.80
C CYS A 61 9.71 -2.76 -10.06
N ALA A 62 9.19 -3.76 -9.35
CA ALA A 62 9.32 -5.14 -9.78
C ALA A 62 8.18 -5.41 -10.79
N CYS A 63 8.44 -5.03 -12.05
CA CYS A 63 8.03 -5.86 -13.17
C CYS A 63 9.07 -6.97 -13.34
#